data_AF-A0AAE3SGP7-F1
#
_entry.id   AF-A0AAE3SGP7-F1
#
_cell.length_a   1.000
_cell.length_b   1.000
_cell.length_c   1.000
_cell.angle_alpha   90.00
_cell.angle_beta   90.00
_cell.angle_gamma   90.00
#
_symmetry.space_group_name_H-M   'P 1'
#
loop_
_entity.id
_entity.type
_entity.pdbx_description
1 polymer ?
#
loop_
_entity_poly.entity_id
_entity_poly.type
_entity_poly.pdbx_seq_one_letter_code
_entity_poly.pdbx_strand_id
1 'polypeptide(L)' 'DTHVTFKWCNRKDNYKSETQTITGVDFLKRFVEHIVPPHFRRIRHLGFLSTRKKFKCLELLHKD' A
#
# COMPACT_ATOMS: atom_id res chain seq x y z
N ASP A 1 13.08 25.43 -10.42
CA ASP A 1 12.07 24.36 -10.46
C ASP A 1 12.62 23.01 -10.90
N THR A 2 13.39 22.34 -10.03
CA THR A 2 13.90 20.98 -10.30
C THR A 2 13.45 19.95 -9.26
N HIS A 3 12.76 20.41 -8.21
CA HIS A 3 12.39 19.63 -7.04
C HIS A 3 10.88 19.71 -6.78
N VAL A 4 10.34 18.66 -6.20
CA VAL A 4 8.93 18.51 -5.84
C VAL A 4 8.84 18.28 -4.34
N THR A 5 7.99 19.07 -3.69
CA THR A 5 7.68 18.94 -2.26
C THR A 5 6.29 18.33 -2.10
N PHE A 6 6.17 17.24 -1.34
CA PHE A 6 4.88 16.57 -1.10
C PHE A 6 4.74 16.11 0.35
N LYS A 7 3.49 16.00 0.80
CA LYS A 7 3.13 15.50 2.13
C LYS A 7 2.76 14.03 2.05
N TRP A 8 3.26 13.22 2.98
CA TRP A 8 2.97 11.78 3.05
C TRP A 8 2.82 11.31 4.50
N CYS A 9 2.36 10.07 4.67
CA CYS A 9 2.16 9.46 5.98
C CYS A 9 3.26 8.43 6.24
N ASN A 10 4.09 8.70 7.24
CA ASN A 10 5.17 7.83 7.65
C ASN A 10 4.63 6.67 8.49
N ARG A 11 4.40 5.54 7.84
CA ARG A 11 3.90 4.32 8.50
C ARG A 11 4.89 3.74 9.52
N LYS A 12 6.18 4.09 9.44
CA LYS A 12 7.19 3.62 10.41
C LYS A 12 7.18 4.45 11.69
N ASP A 13 6.81 5.72 11.62
CA ASP A 13 6.74 6.62 12.77
C ASP A 13 5.29 6.97 13.10
N ASN A 14 4.54 5.98 13.62
CA ASN A 14 3.18 6.16 14.14
C ASN A 14 2.21 6.88 13.20
N TYR A 15 2.30 6.62 11.89
CA TYR A 15 1.44 7.24 10.88
C TYR A 15 1.48 8.78 10.86
N LYS A 16 2.57 9.37 11.38
CA LYS A 16 2.73 10.82 11.37
C LYS A 16 2.75 11.35 9.95
N SER A 17 2.27 12.58 9.80
CA SER A 17 2.31 13.25 8.51
C SER A 17 3.56 14.10 8.38
N GLU A 18 4.34 13.84 7.34
CA GLU A 18 5.62 14.47 7.09
C GLU A 18 5.65 15.06 5.68
N THR A 19 6.52 16.05 5.49
CA THR A 19 6.75 16.68 4.18
C THR A 19 8.15 16.33 3.70
N GLN A 20 8.28 15.94 2.44
CA GLN A 20 9.56 15.61 1.82
C GLN A 20 9.74 16.37 0.51
N THR A 21 10.97 16.78 0.24
CA THR A 21 11.39 17.39 -1.02
C THR A 21 12.38 16.47 -1.72
N ILE A 22 12.10 16.11 -2.97
CA ILE A 22 12.97 15.27 -3.82
C ILE A 22 13.11 15.88 -5.22
N THR A 23 14.04 15.36 -6.02
CA THR A 23 14.15 15.77 -7.42
C THR A 23 12.89 15.35 -8.20
N GLY A 24 12.53 16.10 -9.25
CA GLY A 24 11.40 15.75 -10.10
C GLY A 24 11.54 14.36 -10.76
N VAL A 25 12.78 13.97 -11.09
CA VAL A 25 13.08 12.65 -11.66
C VAL A 25 12.79 11.53 -10.66
N ASP A 26 13.21 11.71 -9.40
CA ASP A 26 12.97 10.74 -8.33
C ASP A 26 11.50 10.63 -7.93
N PHE A 27 10.76 11.73 -8.07
CA PHE A 27 9.31 11.75 -7.90
C PHE A 27 8.61 10.93 -8.98
N LEU A 28 8.96 11.14 -10.25
CA LEU A 28 8.37 10.40 -11.37
C LEU A 28 8.64 8.90 -11.28
N LYS A 29 9.88 8.48 -10.93
CA LYS A 29 10.21 7.06 -10.72
C LYS A 29 9.30 6.42 -9.68
N ARG A 30 9.19 7.04 -8.49
CA ARG A 30 8.31 6.57 -7.41
C ARG A 30 6.84 6.54 -7.83
N PHE A 31 6.39 7.54 -8.57
CA PHE A 31 5.00 7.60 -9.03
C PHE A 31 4.67 6.45 -9.98
N VAL A 32 5.55 6.13 -10.92
CA VAL A 32 5.34 5.04 -11.88
C VAL A 32 5.29 3.68 -11.19
N GLU A 33 6.05 3.45 -10.12
CA GLU A 33 5.97 2.22 -9.31
C GLU A 33 4.57 1.98 -8.70
N HIS A 34 3.75 3.03 -8.54
CA HIS A 34 2.37 2.90 -8.03
C HIS A 34 1.34 2.55 -9.11
N ILE A 35 1.73 2.66 -10.39
CA ILE A 35 0.90 2.34 -11.53
C ILE A 35 0.92 0.83 -11.73
N VAL A 36 -0.26 0.24 -11.79
CA VAL A 36 -0.40 -1.19 -12.06
C VAL A 36 -0.21 -1.42 -13.56
N PRO A 37 0.72 -2.30 -13.99
CA PRO A 37 0.90 -2.58 -15.41
C PRO A 37 -0.38 -3.06 -16.08
N PRO A 38 -0.56 -2.83 -17.39
CA PRO A 38 -1.64 -3.44 -18.15
C PRO A 38 -1.70 -4.95 -17.91
N HIS A 39 -2.92 -5.49 -17.80
CA HIS A 39 -3.18 -6.90 -17.53
C HIS A 39 -2.83 -7.40 -16.11
N PHE A 40 -2.18 -6.58 -15.26
CA PHE A 40 -2.08 -6.87 -13.83
C PHE A 40 -3.36 -6.44 -13.10
N ARG A 41 -3.91 -7.31 -12.27
CA ARG A 41 -5.04 -6.99 -11.38
C ARG A 41 -4.55 -6.82 -9.95
N ARG A 42 -4.96 -5.75 -9.27
CA ARG A 42 -4.75 -5.63 -7.82
C ARG A 42 -5.53 -6.75 -7.12
N ILE A 43 -4.84 -7.55 -6.32
CA ILE A 43 -5.48 -8.58 -5.50
C ILE A 43 -6.12 -7.89 -4.30
N ARG A 44 -7.45 -7.80 -4.30
CA ARG A 44 -8.21 -7.14 -3.22
C ARG A 44 -8.58 -8.07 -2.06
N HIS A 45 -8.66 -9.38 -2.32
CA HIS A 45 -9.24 -10.35 -1.39
C HIS A 45 -8.35 -11.59 -1.25
N LEU A 46 -7.15 -11.40 -0.70
CA LEU A 46 -6.24 -12.48 -0.35
C LEU A 46 -5.94 -12.41 1.14
N GLY A 47 -5.85 -13.58 1.79
CA GLY A 47 -5.45 -13.69 3.19
C GLY A 47 -6.48 -14.40 4.08
N PHE A 48 -6.26 -14.25 5.37
CA PHE A 48 -7.12 -14.73 6.45
C PHE A 48 -8.50 -14.05 6.32
N LEU A 49 -9.58 -14.83 6.41
CA LEU A 49 -10.96 -14.40 6.13
C LEU A 49 -11.30 -14.00 4.67
N SER A 50 -10.42 -14.26 3.70
CA SER A 50 -10.82 -14.20 2.28
C SER A 50 -12.01 -15.13 2.00
N THR A 51 -12.91 -14.76 1.09
CA THR A 51 -14.20 -15.47 0.87
C THR A 51 -14.05 -16.99 0.77
N ARG A 52 -13.02 -17.46 0.06
CA ARG A 52 -12.72 -18.90 -0.09
C ARG A 52 -12.35 -19.59 1.23
N LYS A 53 -11.66 -18.90 2.14
CA LYS A 53 -11.14 -19.46 3.40
C LYS A 53 -11.93 -19.00 4.63
N LYS A 54 -12.91 -18.09 4.47
CA LYS A 54 -13.60 -17.39 5.55
C LYS A 54 -14.18 -18.34 6.60
N PHE A 55 -14.97 -19.33 6.18
CA PHE A 55 -15.59 -20.27 7.12
C PHE A 55 -14.55 -21.05 7.93
N LYS A 56 -13.54 -21.62 7.27
CA LYS A 56 -12.45 -22.35 7.94
C LYS A 56 -11.66 -21.46 8.91
N CYS A 57 -11.37 -20.22 8.53
CA CYS A 57 -10.68 -19.27 9.39
C CYS A 57 -11.51 -18.87 10.61
N LEU A 58 -12.84 -18.72 10.46
CA LEU A 58 -13.74 -18.41 11.58
C LEU A 58 -13.85 -19.58 12.57
N GLU A 59 -13.94 -20.81 12.07
CA GLU A 59 -13.96 -21.99 12.95
C GLU A 59 -12.68 -22.12 13.80
N LEU A 60 -11.52 -21.77 13.23
CA LEU A 60 -10.27 -21.76 13.99
C LEU A 60 -10.27 -20.67 15.08
N LEU A 61 -10.82 -19.49 14.80
CA LEU A 61 -10.90 -18.40 15.78
C LEU A 61 -11.86 -18.70 16.94
N HIS A 62 -12.92 -19.46 16.69
CA HIS A 62 -13.92 -19.78 17.72
C HIS A 62 -13.52 -20.97 18.60
N LYS A 63 -12.37 -21.62 18.32
CA LYS A 63 -11.85 -22.75 19.11
C LYS A 63 -10.93 -22.34 20.24
N ASP A 64 -10.49 -21.08 20.27
CA ASP A 64 -9.73 -20.46 21.36
C ASP A 64 -10.68 -19.70 22.30
#